data_AF-A0A7R9MCH7-F1
#
_entry.id   AF-A0A7R9MCH7-F1
#
_cell.length_a   1.000
_cell.length_b   1.000
_cell.length_c   1.000
_cell.angle_alpha   90.00
_cell.angle_beta   90.00
_cell.angle_gamma   90.00
#
_symmetry.space_group_name_H-M   'P 1'
#
loop_
_entity.id
_entity.type
_entity.pdbx_description
1 polymer ?
#
loop_
_entity_poly.entity_id
_entity_poly.type
_entity_poly.pdbx_seq_one_letter_code
_entity_poly.pdbx_strand_id
1 'polypeptide(L)'
;MTYSRAGTYVMDLLDNYGVGTAVFFYGICQIIGIFWIYGLQRFCFDLKFMLNQSVGLFWKVTWAFATPVALIVIFIYGNIEIGKAGSQKPGIPAWGTGIGWALAAIAMIQIPLWIGITIYRQKGDMKQRVINAFKPSPDWGPINPKIFQEWVTYRNENFRSVSIMGYINSAFTSDNDKTDNQTTVPT
;
A
#
# COMPACT_ATOMS: atom_id res chain seq x y z
N MET A 1 21.63 19.18 33.00
CA MET A 1 21.06 20.22 32.13
C MET A 1 19.57 20.28 32.41
N THR A 2 19.08 21.37 32.99
CA THR A 2 17.70 21.56 33.45
C THR A 2 16.88 22.28 32.37
N TYR A 3 16.23 21.52 31.49
CA TYR A 3 15.20 22.08 30.61
C TYR A 3 13.96 22.43 31.46
N SER A 4 13.27 23.52 31.11
CA SER A 4 12.01 23.91 31.78
C SER A 4 11.02 22.75 31.74
N ARG A 5 10.40 22.41 32.87
CA ARG A 5 9.43 21.30 33.00
C ARG A 5 8.32 21.40 31.95
N ALA A 6 7.96 22.62 31.53
CA ALA A 6 6.98 22.87 30.47
C ALA A 6 7.46 22.38 29.09
N GLY A 7 8.75 22.55 28.76
CA GLY A 7 9.30 22.15 27.46
C GLY A 7 9.28 20.64 27.26
N THR A 8 9.56 19.86 28.31
CA THR A 8 9.48 18.39 28.24
C THR A 8 8.05 17.92 28.00
N TYR A 9 7.04 18.58 28.56
CA TYR A 9 5.63 18.24 28.29
C TYR A 9 5.21 18.53 26.85
N VAL A 10 5.65 19.66 26.28
CA VAL A 10 5.32 20.02 24.89
C VAL A 10 5.99 19.04 23.92
N MET A 11 7.24 18.66 24.17
CA MET A 11 7.94 17.66 23.36
C MET A 11 7.26 16.29 23.43
N ASP A 12 6.93 15.81 24.63
CA ASP A 12 6.17 14.56 24.79
C ASP A 12 4.85 14.58 24.01
N LEU A 13 4.16 15.72 24.00
CA LEU A 13 2.89 15.86 23.30
C LEU A 13 3.07 15.84 21.77
N LEU A 14 4.10 16.54 21.26
CA LEU A 14 4.43 16.58 19.83
C LEU A 14 4.94 15.25 19.30
N ASP A 15 5.78 14.54 20.06
CA ASP A 15 6.35 13.26 19.64
C ASP A 15 5.26 12.16 19.60
N ASN A 16 4.38 12.12 20.60
CA ASN A 16 3.32 11.11 20.66
C ASN A 16 2.15 11.41 19.70
N TYR A 17 1.58 12.62 19.76
CA TYR A 17 0.39 12.97 18.95
C TYR A 17 0.74 13.50 17.56
N GLY A 18 1.85 14.24 17.42
CA GLY A 18 2.27 14.81 16.15
C GLY A 18 2.96 13.77 15.28
N VAL A 19 4.23 13.49 15.57
CA VAL A 19 5.08 12.66 14.69
C VAL A 19 4.65 11.19 14.73
N GLY A 20 4.49 10.61 15.92
CA GLY A 20 4.18 9.19 16.10
C GLY A 20 2.89 8.79 15.38
N THR A 21 1.76 9.33 15.83
CA THR A 21 0.43 9.00 15.28
C THR A 21 0.34 9.26 13.77
N ALA A 22 0.88 10.38 13.27
CA ALA A 22 0.82 10.72 11.85
C ALA A 22 1.66 9.78 10.97
N VAL A 23 2.88 9.42 11.39
CA VAL A 23 3.77 8.53 10.62
C VAL A 23 3.14 7.15 10.46
N PHE A 24 2.54 6.59 11.52
CA PHE A 24 1.86 5.30 11.42
C PHE A 24 0.64 5.36 10.49
N PHE A 25 -0.17 6.42 10.58
CA PHE A 25 -1.29 6.63 9.67
C PHE A 25 -0.82 6.69 8.21
N TYR A 26 0.23 7.46 7.92
CA TYR A 26 0.82 7.53 6.58
C TYR A 26 1.36 6.19 6.10
N GLY A 27 2.03 5.43 6.97
CA GLY A 27 2.51 4.09 6.64
C GLY A 27 1.38 3.15 6.25
N ILE A 28 0.28 3.13 7.02
CA ILE A 28 -0.89 2.31 6.71
C ILE A 28 -1.50 2.72 5.35
N CYS A 29 -1.72 4.01 5.13
CA CYS A 29 -2.26 4.51 3.86
C CYS A 29 -1.37 4.16 2.66
N GLN A 30 -0.05 4.30 2.78
CA GLN A 30 0.91 3.98 1.73
C GLN A 30 0.88 2.49 1.38
N ILE A 31 0.90 1.63 2.40
CA ILE A 31 0.92 0.17 2.21
C ILE A 31 -0.38 -0.32 1.59
N ILE A 32 -1.53 0.19 2.04
CA ILE A 32 -2.84 -0.12 1.43
C ILE A 32 -2.87 0.38 -0.03
N GLY A 33 -2.35 1.57 -0.29
CA GLY A 33 -2.24 2.11 -1.65
C GLY A 33 -1.41 1.22 -2.57
N ILE A 34 -0.23 0.79 -2.14
CA ILE A 34 0.66 -0.04 -2.95
C ILE A 34 0.04 -1.42 -3.20
N PHE A 35 -0.48 -2.08 -2.17
CA PHE A 35 -0.93 -3.47 -2.34
C PHE A 35 -2.33 -3.60 -2.95
N TRP A 36 -3.23 -2.65 -2.67
CA TRP A 36 -4.62 -2.73 -3.13
C TRP A 36 -4.89 -1.88 -4.38
N ILE A 37 -4.36 -0.65 -4.46
CA ILE A 37 -4.59 0.24 -5.61
C ILE A 37 -3.63 -0.11 -6.75
N TYR A 38 -2.32 -0.18 -6.48
CA TYR A 38 -1.34 -0.54 -7.51
C TYR A 38 -1.38 -2.05 -7.81
N GLY A 39 -1.49 -2.88 -6.77
CA GLY A 39 -1.66 -4.33 -6.87
C GLY A 39 -0.37 -5.11 -6.60
N LEU A 40 -0.44 -6.08 -5.68
CA LEU A 40 0.71 -6.89 -5.24
C LEU A 40 1.48 -7.57 -6.38
N GLN A 41 0.80 -8.13 -7.37
CA GLN A 41 1.46 -8.84 -8.47
C GLN A 41 2.29 -7.89 -9.34
N ARG A 42 1.79 -6.67 -9.59
CA ARG A 42 2.51 -5.65 -10.36
C ARG A 42 3.78 -5.22 -9.62
N PHE A 43 3.65 -4.98 -8.32
CA PHE A 43 4.79 -4.68 -7.46
C PHE A 43 5.84 -5.80 -7.46
N CYS A 44 5.42 -7.07 -7.43
CA CYS A 44 6.34 -8.20 -7.50
C CYS A 44 7.07 -8.29 -8.85
N PHE A 45 6.41 -7.95 -9.95
CA PHE A 45 7.05 -7.91 -11.26
C PHE A 45 8.08 -6.81 -11.36
N ASP A 46 7.77 -5.62 -10.83
CA ASP A 46 8.72 -4.50 -10.79
C ASP A 46 9.94 -4.87 -9.92
N LEU A 47 9.75 -5.52 -8.76
CA LEU A 47 10.86 -6.00 -7.94
C LEU A 47 11.70 -7.06 -8.66
N LYS A 48 11.07 -8.01 -9.36
CA LYS A 48 11.80 -9.02 -10.13
C LYS A 48 12.64 -8.39 -11.25
N PHE A 49 12.13 -7.34 -11.90
CA PHE A 49 12.88 -6.59 -12.90
C PHE A 49 14.09 -5.85 -12.30
N MET A 50 13.92 -5.21 -11.13
CA MET A 50 14.99 -4.45 -10.48
C MET A 50 16.09 -5.33 -9.85
N LEU A 51 15.69 -6.44 -9.22
CA LEU A 51 16.59 -7.32 -8.46
C LEU A 51 17.03 -8.56 -9.24
N ASN A 52 16.50 -8.76 -10.46
CA ASN A 52 16.66 -9.97 -11.27
C ASN A 52 16.29 -11.29 -10.54
N GLN A 53 15.52 -11.21 -9.45
CA GLN A 53 15.22 -12.36 -8.59
C GLN A 53 13.71 -12.57 -8.37
N SER A 54 13.32 -13.85 -8.44
CA SER A 54 12.16 -14.48 -7.81
C SER A 54 11.79 -14.01 -6.40
N VAL A 55 10.83 -13.10 -6.18
CA VAL A 55 10.19 -13.02 -4.86
C VAL A 55 9.26 -14.23 -4.67
N GLY A 56 9.57 -15.08 -3.70
CA GLY A 56 8.80 -16.28 -3.37
C GLY A 56 7.40 -15.96 -2.84
N LEU A 57 6.45 -16.88 -3.01
CA LEU A 57 5.05 -16.71 -2.62
C LEU A 57 4.88 -16.38 -1.11
N PHE A 58 5.70 -16.99 -0.26
CA PHE A 58 5.74 -16.70 1.17
C PHE A 58 6.03 -15.20 1.46
N TRP A 59 7.02 -14.64 0.78
CA TRP A 59 7.39 -13.22 0.92
C TRP A 59 6.29 -12.29 0.42
N LYS A 60 5.62 -12.66 -0.68
CA LYS A 60 4.49 -11.89 -1.21
C LYS A 60 3.35 -11.79 -0.21
N VAL A 61 2.96 -12.92 0.40
CA VAL A 61 1.87 -12.96 1.39
C VAL A 61 2.28 -12.21 2.66
N THR A 62 3.52 -12.39 3.11
CA THR A 62 4.05 -11.68 4.28
C THR A 62 3.96 -10.16 4.09
N TRP A 63 4.38 -9.64 2.95
CA TRP A 63 4.31 -8.20 2.70
C TRP A 63 2.88 -7.71 2.52
N ALA A 64 2.05 -8.46 1.79
CA ALA A 64 0.68 -8.05 1.51
C ALA A 64 -0.24 -8.10 2.74
N PHE A 65 0.02 -9.00 3.69
CA PHE A 65 -0.86 -9.24 4.83
C PHE A 65 -0.18 -8.97 6.17
N ALA A 66 1.01 -9.52 6.42
CA ALA A 66 1.66 -9.35 7.71
C ALA A 66 2.10 -7.90 7.96
N THR A 67 2.63 -7.20 6.95
CA THR A 67 3.01 -5.79 7.07
C THR A 67 1.83 -4.88 7.45
N PRO A 68 0.70 -4.85 6.72
CA PRO A 68 -0.43 -4.01 7.11
C PRO A 68 -1.03 -4.42 8.46
N VAL A 69 -1.11 -5.72 8.76
CA VAL A 69 -1.61 -6.19 10.06
C VAL A 69 -0.71 -5.72 11.20
N ALA A 70 0.61 -5.88 11.07
CA ALA A 70 1.57 -5.43 12.07
C ALA A 70 1.48 -3.91 12.28
N LEU A 71 1.39 -3.13 11.20
CA LEU A 71 1.23 -1.66 11.27
C LEU A 71 -0.07 -1.26 11.98
N ILE A 72 -1.19 -1.95 11.73
CA ILE A 72 -2.47 -1.69 12.40
C ILE A 72 -2.36 -2.03 13.89
N VAL A 73 -1.75 -3.17 14.24
CA VAL A 73 -1.61 -3.60 15.65
C VAL A 73 -0.78 -2.60 16.44
N ILE A 74 0.39 -2.20 15.94
CA ILE A 74 1.24 -1.22 16.63
C ILE A 74 0.57 0.15 16.71
N PHE A 75 -0.21 0.54 15.69
CA PHE A 75 -0.96 1.80 15.70
C PHE A 75 -2.05 1.79 16.77
N ILE A 76 -2.84 0.71 16.89
CA ILE A 76 -3.86 0.57 17.94
C ILE A 76 -3.21 0.59 19.32
N TYR A 77 -2.13 -0.17 19.50
CA TYR A 77 -1.38 -0.20 20.76
C TYR A 77 -0.88 1.20 21.14
N GLY A 78 -0.28 1.94 20.20
CA GLY A 78 0.18 3.31 20.42
C GLY A 78 -0.96 4.26 20.81
N ASN A 79 -2.13 4.17 20.17
CA ASN A 79 -3.29 5.00 20.54
C ASN A 79 -3.81 4.71 21.96
N ILE A 80 -3.80 3.43 22.37
CA ILE A 80 -4.19 3.03 23.73
C ILE A 80 -3.19 3.59 24.75
N GLU A 81 -1.89 3.50 24.47
CA GLU A 81 -0.84 4.02 25.34
C GLU A 81 -0.94 5.55 25.49
N ILE A 82 -1.18 6.26 24.40
CA ILE A 82 -1.43 7.72 24.38
C ILE A 82 -2.66 8.09 25.24
N GLY A 83 -3.77 7.35 25.10
CA GLY A 83 -4.98 7.58 25.89
C GLY A 83 -4.79 7.32 27.39
N LYS A 84 -4.01 6.29 27.74
CA LYS A 84 -3.63 5.99 29.13
C LYS A 84 -2.69 7.04 29.72
N ALA A 85 -1.70 7.48 28.95
CA ALA A 85 -0.75 8.52 29.38
C ALA A 85 -1.45 9.86 29.68
N GLY A 86 -2.49 10.20 28.91
CA GLY A 86 -3.33 11.38 29.16
C GLY A 86 -4.13 11.29 30.47
N SER A 87 -4.42 10.08 30.96
CA SER A 87 -5.21 9.86 32.20
C SER A 87 -4.32 9.69 33.45
N GLN A 88 -3.10 9.19 33.30
CA GLN A 88 -2.21 8.88 34.43
C GLN A 88 -1.17 9.96 34.75
N LYS A 89 -0.83 10.88 33.83
CA LYS A 89 0.13 11.95 34.12
C LYS A 89 -0.58 13.10 34.86
N PRO A 90 -0.26 13.39 36.14
CA PRO A 90 -0.91 14.45 36.94
C PRO A 90 -0.55 15.89 36.50
N GLY A 91 -0.11 16.07 35.25
CA GLY A 91 0.37 17.35 34.71
C GLY A 91 -0.08 17.66 33.29
N ILE A 92 -0.82 16.78 32.61
CA ILE A 92 -1.41 17.10 31.30
C ILE A 92 -2.86 17.55 31.54
N PRO A 93 -3.17 18.85 31.42
CA PRO A 93 -4.53 19.32 31.57
C PRO A 93 -5.40 18.85 30.39
N ALA A 94 -6.70 18.73 30.59
CA ALA A 94 -7.63 18.20 29.58
C ALA A 94 -7.56 18.96 28.23
N TRP A 95 -7.24 20.25 28.25
CA TRP A 95 -7.01 21.05 27.03
C TRP A 95 -5.80 20.58 26.23
N GLY A 96 -4.76 20.04 26.88
CA GLY A 96 -3.57 19.52 26.22
C GLY A 96 -3.88 18.29 25.35
N THR A 97 -4.70 17.38 25.87
CA THR A 97 -5.20 16.22 25.09
C THR A 97 -6.00 16.67 23.86
N GLY A 98 -6.83 17.71 23.99
CA GLY A 98 -7.55 18.28 22.86
C GLY A 98 -6.62 18.85 21.78
N ILE A 99 -5.56 19.55 22.17
CA ILE A 99 -4.53 20.06 21.24
C ILE A 99 -3.79 18.90 20.55
N GLY A 100 -3.47 17.84 21.28
CA GLY A 100 -2.84 16.64 20.71
C GLY A 100 -3.69 16.01 19.59
N TRP A 101 -4.98 15.79 19.83
CA TRP A 101 -5.88 15.27 18.80
C TRP A 101 -6.11 16.24 17.65
N ALA A 102 -6.14 17.55 17.91
CA ALA A 102 -6.22 18.56 16.85
C ALA A 102 -4.97 18.54 15.94
N LEU A 103 -3.77 18.43 16.53
CA LEU A 103 -2.52 18.28 15.78
C LEU A 103 -2.51 17.00 14.95
N ALA A 104 -2.95 15.88 15.52
CA ALA A 104 -3.09 14.63 14.80
C ALA A 104 -4.09 14.76 13.62
N ALA A 105 -5.23 15.42 13.83
CA ALA A 105 -6.23 15.65 12.78
C ALA A 105 -5.68 16.52 11.63
N ILE A 106 -4.92 17.58 11.95
CA ILE A 106 -4.27 18.44 10.96
C ILE A 106 -3.24 17.66 10.15
N ALA A 107 -2.49 16.74 10.76
CA ALA A 107 -1.60 15.86 10.01
C ALA A 107 -2.39 14.89 9.12
N MET A 108 -3.39 14.21 9.67
CA MET A 108 -4.18 13.22 8.94
C MET A 108 -4.98 13.81 7.77
N ILE A 109 -5.47 15.06 7.88
CA ILE A 109 -6.25 15.70 6.81
C ILE A 109 -5.41 16.04 5.56
N GLN A 110 -4.09 16.10 5.68
CA GLN A 110 -3.22 16.45 4.55
C GLN A 110 -3.35 15.44 3.39
N ILE A 111 -3.36 14.13 3.68
CA ILE A 111 -3.52 13.07 2.67
C ILE A 111 -4.83 13.18 1.89
N PRO A 112 -6.03 13.19 2.51
CA PRO A 112 -7.29 13.29 1.79
C PRO A 112 -7.43 14.64 1.08
N LEU A 113 -6.86 15.73 1.62
CA LEU A 113 -6.84 17.03 0.96
C LEU A 113 -6.08 16.95 -0.38
N TRP A 114 -4.88 16.36 -0.41
CA TRP A 114 -4.14 16.16 -1.67
C TRP A 114 -4.86 15.23 -2.65
N ILE A 115 -5.48 14.15 -2.16
CA ILE A 115 -6.29 13.26 -2.99
C ILE A 115 -7.47 14.03 -3.62
N GLY A 116 -8.19 14.82 -2.82
CA GLY A 116 -9.31 15.65 -3.27
C GLY A 116 -8.90 16.69 -4.30
N ILE A 117 -7.80 17.42 -4.08
CA ILE A 117 -7.24 18.37 -5.05
C ILE A 117 -6.88 17.64 -6.35
N THR A 118 -6.24 16.48 -6.25
CA THR A 118 -5.82 15.70 -7.42
C THR A 118 -7.02 15.27 -8.25
N ILE A 119 -8.08 14.76 -7.61
CA ILE A 119 -9.33 14.38 -8.27
C ILE A 119 -10.02 15.61 -8.89
N TYR A 120 -10.05 16.74 -8.20
CA TYR A 120 -10.70 17.96 -8.70
C TYR A 120 -9.98 18.54 -9.93
N ARG A 121 -8.65 18.44 -9.98
CA ARG A 121 -7.83 18.89 -11.13
C ARG A 121 -7.96 18.01 -12.37
N GLN A 122 -8.46 16.78 -12.26
CA GLN A 122 -8.71 15.92 -13.41
C GLN A 122 -9.92 16.39 -14.22
N LYS A 123 -9.82 16.34 -15.55
CA LYS A 123 -10.92 16.66 -16.47
C LYS A 123 -11.83 15.43 -16.66
N GLY A 124 -13.15 15.61 -16.69
CA GLY A 124 -14.13 14.54 -16.96
C GLY A 124 -15.31 14.46 -15.99
N ASP A 125 -16.09 13.38 -16.07
CA ASP A 125 -17.17 13.03 -15.14
C ASP A 125 -16.64 12.57 -13.77
N MET A 126 -17.40 12.69 -12.68
CA MET A 126 -16.93 12.40 -11.31
C MET A 126 -16.36 10.97 -11.17
N LYS A 127 -17.02 9.97 -11.77
CA LYS A 127 -16.53 8.58 -11.76
C LYS A 127 -15.24 8.42 -12.56
N GLN A 128 -15.14 9.07 -13.70
CA GLN A 128 -13.94 9.04 -14.54
C GLN A 128 -12.76 9.75 -13.89
N ARG A 129 -12.98 10.86 -13.18
CA ARG A 129 -11.93 11.57 -12.44
C ARG A 129 -11.32 10.70 -11.35
N VAL A 130 -12.16 9.99 -10.58
CA VAL A 130 -11.68 9.06 -9.55
C VAL A 130 -10.89 7.92 -10.18
N ILE A 131 -11.42 7.27 -11.22
CA ILE A 131 -10.73 6.17 -11.91
C ILE A 131 -9.40 6.67 -12.51
N ASN A 132 -9.37 7.85 -13.12
CA ASN A 132 -8.16 8.42 -13.72
C ASN A 132 -7.14 8.85 -12.66
N ALA A 133 -7.58 9.31 -11.48
CA ALA A 133 -6.68 9.66 -10.38
C ALA A 133 -5.95 8.43 -9.79
N PHE A 134 -6.56 7.25 -9.86
CA PHE A 134 -5.95 5.99 -9.42
C PHE A 134 -5.21 5.23 -10.52
N LYS A 135 -5.16 5.75 -11.76
CA LYS A 135 -4.29 5.18 -12.79
C LYS A 135 -2.84 5.61 -12.52
N PRO A 136 -1.86 4.69 -12.69
CA PRO A 136 -0.46 5.06 -12.61
C PRO A 136 -0.13 6.12 -13.68
N SER A 137 0.80 7.02 -13.35
CA SER A 137 1.25 8.06 -14.28
C SER A 137 1.78 7.44 -15.58
N PRO A 138 1.53 8.03 -16.76
CA PRO A 138 2.11 7.56 -18.03
C PRO A 138 3.64 7.51 -18.02
N ASP A 139 4.27 8.40 -17.27
CA ASP A 139 5.73 8.50 -17.15
C ASP A 139 6.33 7.59 -16.06
N TRP A 140 5.50 6.72 -15.47
CA TRP A 140 5.96 5.82 -14.41
C TRP A 140 6.91 4.75 -15.00
N GLY A 141 8.16 4.72 -14.53
CA GLY A 141 9.15 3.71 -14.92
C GLY A 141 10.60 4.17 -14.68
N PRO A 142 11.59 3.38 -15.14
CA PRO A 142 13.00 3.76 -15.09
C PRO A 142 13.29 5.02 -15.92
N ILE A 143 14.10 5.95 -15.40
CA ILE A 143 14.48 7.20 -16.09
C ILE A 143 15.27 6.93 -17.38
N ASN A 144 16.08 5.87 -17.41
CA ASN A 144 16.92 5.56 -18.56
C ASN A 144 16.06 5.02 -19.72
N PRO A 145 16.10 5.64 -20.92
CA PRO A 145 15.21 5.28 -22.02
C PRO A 145 15.40 3.84 -22.50
N LYS A 146 16.63 3.30 -22.45
CA LYS A 146 16.91 1.90 -22.81
C LYS A 146 16.26 0.91 -21.83
N ILE A 147 16.49 1.11 -20.54
CA ILE A 147 15.95 0.27 -19.46
C ILE A 147 14.42 0.40 -19.41
N PHE A 148 13.88 1.58 -19.73
CA PHE A 148 12.45 1.80 -19.84
C PHE A 148 11.83 0.91 -20.95
N GLN A 149 12.44 0.86 -22.13
CA GLN A 149 11.97 -0.01 -23.23
C GLN A 149 12.04 -1.50 -22.86
N GLU A 150 13.13 -1.92 -22.20
CA GLU A 150 13.28 -3.29 -21.69
C GLU A 150 12.19 -3.62 -20.66
N TRP A 151 11.93 -2.70 -19.74
CA TRP A 151 10.88 -2.84 -18.74
C TRP A 151 9.48 -2.89 -19.36
N VAL A 152 9.18 -2.04 -20.36
CA VAL A 152 7.89 -2.07 -21.07
C VAL A 152 7.70 -3.42 -21.75
N THR A 153 8.74 -3.94 -22.38
CA THR A 153 8.72 -5.25 -23.06
C THR A 153 8.49 -6.38 -22.05
N TYR A 154 9.31 -6.46 -21.01
CA TYR A 154 9.18 -7.43 -19.91
C TYR A 154 7.80 -7.39 -19.26
N ARG A 155 7.27 -6.18 -19.03
CA ARG A 155 5.94 -5.97 -18.49
C ARG A 155 4.86 -6.49 -19.43
N ASN A 156 4.89 -6.12 -20.71
CA ASN A 156 3.89 -6.56 -21.68
C ASN A 156 3.86 -8.09 -21.82
N GLU A 157 5.03 -8.73 -21.86
CA GLU A 157 5.15 -10.19 -21.93
C GLU A 157 4.56 -10.88 -20.69
N ASN A 158 4.92 -10.40 -19.49
CA ASN A 158 4.45 -11.00 -18.24
C ASN A 158 2.98 -10.72 -17.93
N PHE A 159 2.45 -9.55 -18.31
CA PHE A 159 1.03 -9.27 -18.18
C PHE A 159 0.20 -10.09 -19.17
N ARG A 160 0.72 -10.31 -20.38
CA ARG A 160 0.08 -11.17 -21.38
C ARG A 160 0.08 -12.62 -20.95
N SER A 161 1.16 -13.13 -20.36
CA SER A 161 1.21 -14.51 -19.87
C SER A 161 0.24 -14.75 -18.71
N VAL A 162 0.09 -13.81 -17.77
CA VAL A 162 -0.93 -13.90 -16.69
C VAL A 162 -2.35 -13.85 -17.24
N SER A 163 -2.64 -13.01 -18.25
CA SER A 163 -3.98 -13.00 -18.85
C SER A 163 -4.26 -14.30 -19.60
N ILE A 164 -3.29 -14.79 -20.38
CA ILE A 164 -3.38 -16.04 -21.12
C ILE A 164 -3.56 -17.22 -20.16
N MET A 165 -2.85 -17.30 -19.02
CA MET A 165 -3.07 -18.39 -18.04
C MET A 165 -4.47 -18.40 -17.42
N GLY A 166 -5.18 -17.27 -17.44
CA GLY A 166 -6.61 -17.19 -17.10
C GLY A 166 -7.55 -17.61 -18.24
N TYR A 167 -7.12 -17.49 -19.50
CA TYR A 167 -7.85 -17.95 -20.69
C TYR A 167 -7.55 -19.41 -21.08
N ILE A 168 -6.39 -19.94 -20.70
CA ILE A 168 -6.06 -21.37 -20.83
C ILE A 168 -6.79 -22.12 -19.72
N ASN A 169 -8.13 -22.21 -19.77
CA ASN A 169 -8.85 -23.22 -19.01
C ASN A 169 -10.17 -23.67 -19.69
N SER A 170 -10.43 -24.98 -19.60
CA SER A 170 -11.57 -25.79 -20.08
C SER A 170 -11.72 -26.12 -21.58
N ALA A 171 -11.44 -25.21 -22.52
CA ALA A 171 -11.67 -25.52 -23.94
C ALA A 171 -10.67 -26.51 -24.56
N PHE A 172 -9.40 -26.47 -24.13
CA PHE A 172 -8.34 -27.37 -24.63
C PHE A 172 -8.15 -28.64 -23.80
N THR A 173 -8.81 -28.75 -22.64
CA THR A 173 -8.71 -29.93 -21.76
C THR A 173 -9.74 -31.00 -22.10
N SER A 174 -10.73 -30.70 -22.95
CA SER A 174 -11.81 -31.65 -23.33
C SER A 174 -11.45 -32.53 -24.53
N ASP A 175 -10.47 -32.12 -25.35
CA ASP A 175 -10.11 -32.85 -26.57
C ASP A 175 -9.01 -33.91 -26.35
N ASN A 176 -8.12 -33.72 -25.37
CA ASN A 176 -7.05 -34.69 -25.07
C ASN A 176 -7.52 -35.93 -24.28
N ASP A 177 -8.69 -35.90 -23.64
CA ASP A 177 -9.24 -37.06 -22.90
C ASP A 177 -9.96 -38.08 -23.82
N LYS A 178 -10.33 -37.67 -25.04
CA LYS A 178 -10.99 -38.54 -26.03
C LYS A 178 -10.03 -39.30 -26.93
N THR A 179 -8.84 -38.76 -27.17
CA THR A 179 -7.81 -39.39 -28.01
C THR A 179 -7.06 -40.51 -27.29
N ASP A 180 -6.98 -40.47 -25.96
CA ASP A 180 -6.25 -41.48 -25.18
C ASP A 180 -7.10 -42.73 -24.88
N ASN A 181 -8.43 -42.64 -24.91
CA ASN A 181 -9.35 -43.78 -24.75
C ASN A 181 -9.68 -44.54 -26.05
N GLN A 182 -9.12 -44.14 -27.20
CA GLN A 182 -9.28 -44.86 -28.48
C GLN A 182 -8.04 -45.65 -28.90
N THR A 183 -6.91 -45.52 -28.19
CA THR A 183 -5.63 -46.07 -28.65
C THR A 183 -5.12 -47.26 -27.83
N THR A 184 -5.86 -47.75 -26.83
CA THR A 184 -5.53 -49.01 -26.12
C THR A 184 -6.17 -50.23 -26.80
N VAL A 185 -5.74 -50.47 -28.05
CA VAL A 185 -5.37 -51.73 -28.74
C VAL A 185 -6.15 -53.06 -28.53
N PRO A 186 -5.98 -54.04 -29.44
CA PRO A 186 -7.07 -54.83 -29.99
C PRO A 186 -6.95 -56.31 -29.57
N THR A 187 -7.98 -57.11 -29.78
CA THR A 187 -7.86 -58.49 -30.29
C THR A 187 -9.19 -58.92 -30.86
#